data_AF-A0A2X0ZY06-F1
#
_entry.id   AF-A0A2X0ZY06-F1
#
_cell.length_a   1.000
_cell.length_b   1.000
_cell.length_c   1.000
_cell.angle_alpha   90.00
_cell.angle_beta   90.00
_cell.angle_gamma   90.00
#
_symmetry.space_group_name_H-M   'P 1'
#
loop_
_entity.id
_entity.type
_entity.pdbx_description
1 polymer ?
#
loop_
_entity_poly.entity_id
_entity_poly.type
_entity_poly.pdbx_seq_one_letter_code
_entity_poly.pdbx_strand_id
1 'polypeptide(L)'
;MSGNIATIITKVNKACDELDFVSARVLIETNLLKLSEAKYYRLLNTSGRVLIKHILANSNPQQDSTKLSRTDLLTIQKINEYCSDFDISMLKRTLKNAFDLVQRPDVHPLLNSDAKTILNNMGALLGAHKVH
;
A
#
# COMPACT_ATOMS: atom_id res chain seq x y z
N MET A 1 26.75 -0.18 6.37
CA MET A 1 26.91 0.73 5.20
C MET A 1 25.73 1.68 5.17
N SER A 2 25.89 2.95 5.56
CA SER A 2 24.79 3.92 5.43
C SER A 2 24.69 4.36 3.96
N GLY A 3 23.86 3.69 3.18
CA GLY A 3 23.52 4.16 1.84
C GLY A 3 23.02 5.61 1.91
N ASN A 4 23.35 6.42 0.91
CA ASN A 4 22.85 7.78 0.80
C ASN A 4 21.31 7.75 0.88
N ILE A 5 20.73 8.57 1.76
CA ILE A 5 19.28 8.62 2.00
C ILE A 5 18.50 8.91 0.70
N ALA A 6 19.06 9.69 -0.22
CA ALA A 6 18.47 9.92 -1.53
C ALA A 6 18.32 8.61 -2.32
N THR A 7 19.34 7.75 -2.31
CA THR A 7 19.29 6.44 -2.96
C THR A 7 18.23 5.53 -2.33
N ILE A 8 18.08 5.58 -1.00
CA ILE A 8 17.04 4.81 -0.30
C ILE A 8 15.65 5.28 -0.74
N ILE A 9 15.42 6.60 -0.77
CA ILE A 9 14.15 7.19 -1.24
C ILE A 9 13.85 6.75 -2.68
N THR A 10 14.83 6.81 -3.58
CA THR A 10 14.65 6.34 -4.96
C THR A 10 14.28 4.87 -5.03
N LYS A 11 14.92 4.01 -4.22
CA LYS A 11 14.61 2.57 -4.17
C LYS A 11 13.20 2.31 -3.62
N VAL A 12 12.81 3.01 -2.55
CA VAL A 12 11.46 2.88 -1.98
C VAL A 12 10.41 3.32 -3.01
N ASN A 13 10.59 4.48 -3.64
CA ASN A 13 9.66 4.98 -4.65
C ASN A 13 9.53 4.00 -5.82
N LYS A 14 10.67 3.49 -6.32
CA LYS A 14 10.69 2.50 -7.40
C LYS A 14 9.95 1.22 -7.01
N ALA A 15 10.23 0.65 -5.84
CA ALA A 15 9.54 -0.54 -5.36
C ALA A 15 8.02 -0.32 -5.24
N CYS A 16 7.59 0.83 -4.71
CA CYS A 16 6.18 1.23 -4.67
C CYS A 16 5.56 1.39 -6.08
N ASP A 17 6.29 1.99 -7.03
CA ASP A 17 5.84 2.16 -8.41
C ASP A 17 5.72 0.82 -9.15
N GLU A 18 6.56 -0.15 -8.81
CA GLU A 18 6.53 -1.53 -9.31
C GLU A 18 5.55 -2.43 -8.53
N LEU A 19 4.94 -1.90 -7.46
CA LEU A 19 4.02 -2.56 -6.54
C LEU A 19 4.65 -3.73 -5.76
N ASP A 20 5.97 -3.68 -5.59
CA ASP A 20 6.72 -4.53 -4.67
C ASP A 20 6.71 -3.90 -3.27
N PHE A 21 5.55 -3.98 -2.61
CA PHE A 21 5.36 -3.40 -1.29
C PHE A 21 6.10 -4.17 -0.20
N VAL A 22 6.43 -5.44 -0.44
CA VAL A 22 7.25 -6.26 0.46
C VAL A 22 8.65 -5.66 0.55
N SER A 23 9.33 -5.46 -0.58
CA SER A 23 10.66 -4.84 -0.60
C SER A 23 10.61 -3.39 -0.12
N ALA A 24 9.59 -2.62 -0.51
CA ALA A 24 9.42 -1.24 -0.08
C ALA A 24 9.32 -1.14 1.46
N ARG A 25 8.55 -2.04 2.08
CA ARG A 25 8.38 -2.10 3.54
C ARG A 25 9.70 -2.40 4.25
N VAL A 26 10.45 -3.41 3.81
CA VAL A 26 11.76 -3.74 4.41
C VAL A 26 12.73 -2.56 4.33
N LEU A 27 12.78 -1.88 3.18
CA LEU A 27 13.61 -0.68 3.01
C LEU A 27 13.19 0.46 3.94
N ILE A 28 11.88 0.66 4.12
CA ILE A 28 11.33 1.68 5.01
C ILE A 28 11.65 1.34 6.47
N GLU A 29 11.34 0.13 6.94
CA GLU A 29 11.54 -0.29 8.33
C GLU A 29 13.02 -0.19 8.73
N THR A 30 13.93 -0.60 7.85
CA THR A 30 15.38 -0.52 8.09
C THR A 30 15.90 0.93 8.22
N ASN A 31 15.19 1.91 7.64
CA ASN A 31 15.62 3.30 7.58
C ASN A 31 14.59 4.29 8.17
N LEU A 32 13.68 3.79 9.00
CA LEU A 32 12.46 4.48 9.40
C LEU A 32 12.75 5.84 10.05
N LEU A 33 13.70 5.88 10.99
CA LEU A 33 14.05 7.10 11.73
C LEU A 33 14.37 8.28 10.80
N LYS A 34 15.12 8.02 9.73
CA LYS A 34 15.45 9.05 8.73
C LYS A 34 14.28 9.34 7.82
N LEU A 35 13.62 8.30 7.28
CA LEU A 35 12.53 8.47 6.31
C LEU A 35 11.29 9.15 6.91
N SER A 36 11.09 9.07 8.23
CA SER A 36 10.04 9.80 8.93
C SER A 36 10.31 11.29 9.11
N GLU A 37 11.54 11.77 8.91
CA GLU A 37 11.84 13.20 8.97
C GLU A 37 11.11 13.94 7.85
N ALA A 38 10.46 15.06 8.17
CA ALA A 38 9.60 15.80 7.23
C ALA A 38 10.26 16.11 5.87
N LYS A 39 11.57 16.42 5.86
CA LYS A 39 12.33 16.69 4.62
C LYS A 39 12.43 15.47 3.69
N TYR A 40 12.55 14.26 4.24
CA TYR A 40 12.72 13.03 3.47
C TYR A 40 11.36 12.39 3.16
N TYR A 41 10.44 12.43 4.12
CA TYR A 41 9.07 11.94 3.96
C TYR A 41 8.35 12.58 2.76
N ARG A 42 8.53 13.89 2.54
CA ARG A 42 7.91 14.62 1.41
C ARG A 42 8.43 14.17 0.04
N LEU A 43 9.61 13.56 -0.03
CA LEU A 43 10.22 13.05 -1.27
C LEU A 43 9.74 11.64 -1.65
N LEU A 44 9.01 10.98 -0.76
CA LEU A 44 8.39 9.70 -1.04
C LEU A 44 7.11 9.88 -1.86
N ASN A 45 6.83 8.92 -2.73
CA ASN A 45 5.55 8.85 -3.44
C ASN A 45 4.39 8.52 -2.49
N THR A 46 3.16 8.61 -2.98
CA THR A 46 1.95 8.41 -2.16
C THR A 46 1.99 7.07 -1.42
N SER A 47 2.21 5.96 -2.12
CA SER A 47 2.25 4.63 -1.48
C SER A 47 3.36 4.51 -0.43
N GLY A 48 4.56 5.05 -0.67
CA GLY A 48 5.65 5.05 0.31
C GLY A 48 5.32 5.84 1.58
N ARG A 49 4.63 6.98 1.44
CA ARG A 49 4.12 7.76 2.57
C ARG A 49 3.05 7.01 3.35
N VAL A 50 2.14 6.32 2.66
CA VAL A 50 1.10 5.47 3.26
C VAL A 50 1.70 4.32 4.05
N LEU A 51 2.71 3.64 3.49
CA LEU A 51 3.46 2.60 4.18
C LEU A 51 4.09 3.12 5.48
N ILE A 52 4.79 4.25 5.44
CA ILE A 52 5.35 4.86 6.66
C ILE A 52 4.26 5.20 7.66
N LYS A 53 3.16 5.82 7.21
CA LYS A 53 2.03 6.15 8.09
C LYS A 53 1.49 4.88 8.74
N HIS A 54 1.33 3.79 8.00
CA HIS A 54 0.84 2.52 8.52
C HIS A 54 1.83 1.88 9.51
N ILE A 55 3.13 1.89 9.20
CA ILE A 55 4.19 1.37 10.08
C ILE A 55 4.27 2.16 11.39
N LEU A 56 4.16 3.48 11.33
CA LEU A 56 4.17 4.35 12.51
C LEU A 56 2.85 4.29 13.29
N ALA A 57 1.73 4.09 12.61
CA ALA A 57 0.39 4.04 13.19
C ALA A 57 0.05 2.71 13.86
N ASN A 58 1.05 1.85 14.16
CA ASN A 58 0.89 0.65 14.99
C ASN A 58 -0.08 0.96 16.14
N SER A 59 -1.33 0.46 16.03
CA SER A 59 -2.39 0.39 17.06
C SER A 59 -3.60 1.34 17.02
N ASN A 60 -3.82 2.24 16.05
CA ASN A 60 -5.08 3.02 16.04
C ASN A 60 -5.90 2.88 14.74
N PRO A 61 -6.92 2.00 14.71
CA PRO A 61 -7.82 1.83 13.55
C PRO A 61 -8.87 2.95 13.42
N GLN A 62 -8.78 4.04 14.19
CA GLN A 62 -9.60 5.22 14.00
C GLN A 62 -9.00 6.13 12.92
N GLN A 63 -9.08 5.69 11.66
CA GLN A 63 -9.23 6.68 10.60
C GLN A 63 -10.72 6.98 10.48
N ASP A 64 -11.08 8.25 10.57
CA ASP A 64 -12.41 8.76 10.22
C ASP A 64 -12.74 8.30 8.79
N SER A 65 -13.42 7.15 8.65
CA SER A 65 -13.71 6.60 7.34
C SER A 65 -14.80 7.47 6.72
N THR A 66 -14.39 8.37 5.82
CA THR A 66 -15.33 9.04 4.93
C THR A 66 -16.10 7.99 4.17
N LYS A 67 -17.43 8.09 4.11
CA LYS A 67 -18.28 7.11 3.40
C LYS A 67 -17.72 6.80 2.01
N LEU A 68 -17.65 5.53 1.64
CA LEU A 68 -17.22 5.12 0.29
C LEU A 68 -18.05 5.84 -0.77
N SER A 69 -17.37 6.49 -1.71
CA SER A 69 -18.01 7.11 -2.86
C SER A 69 -18.39 6.06 -3.90
N ARG A 70 -19.26 6.45 -4.85
CA ARG A 70 -19.59 5.58 -5.99
C ARG A 70 -18.35 5.22 -6.81
N THR A 71 -17.40 6.14 -6.94
CA THR A 71 -16.13 5.91 -7.65
C THR A 71 -15.26 4.90 -6.93
N ASP A 72 -15.26 4.92 -5.59
CA ASP A 72 -14.53 3.94 -4.77
C ASP A 72 -15.10 2.54 -4.98
N LEU A 73 -16.43 2.40 -4.92
CA LEU A 73 -17.11 1.13 -5.16
C LEU A 73 -16.82 0.56 -6.56
N LEU A 74 -16.85 1.41 -7.60
CA LEU A 74 -16.49 0.99 -8.96
C LEU A 74 -15.02 0.57 -9.06
N THR A 75 -14.13 1.24 -8.34
CA THR A 75 -12.71 0.90 -8.30
C THR A 75 -12.49 -0.46 -7.64
N ILE A 76 -13.18 -0.73 -6.52
CA ILE A 76 -13.14 -2.02 -5.83
C ILE A 76 -13.71 -3.14 -6.71
N GLN A 77 -14.80 -2.88 -7.42
CA GLN A 77 -15.38 -3.83 -8.37
C GLN A 77 -14.39 -4.21 -9.47
N LYS A 78 -13.70 -3.22 -10.07
CA LYS A 78 -12.65 -3.46 -11.07
C LYS A 78 -11.48 -4.24 -10.51
N ILE A 79 -11.06 -3.96 -9.27
CA ILE A 79 -10.01 -4.73 -8.61
C ILE A 79 -10.42 -6.20 -8.50
N ASN A 80 -11.65 -6.48 -8.07
CA ASN A 80 -12.16 -7.85 -7.99
C ASN A 80 -12.19 -8.53 -9.36
N GLU A 81 -12.68 -7.84 -10.39
CA GLU A 81 -12.73 -8.33 -11.77
C GLU A 81 -11.33 -8.68 -12.29
N TYR A 82 -10.38 -7.74 -12.23
CA TYR A 82 -9.00 -7.99 -12.69
C TYR A 82 -8.28 -9.09 -11.90
N CYS A 83 -8.58 -9.26 -10.62
CA CYS A 83 -8.02 -10.37 -9.84
C CYS A 83 -8.60 -11.72 -10.26
N SER A 84 -9.90 -11.78 -10.54
CA SER A 84 -10.59 -13.00 -10.97
C SER A 84 -10.15 -13.42 -12.37
N ASP A 85 -9.99 -12.44 -13.27
CA ASP A 85 -9.55 -12.65 -14.64
C ASP A 85 -8.02 -12.76 -14.78
N PHE A 86 -7.30 -12.59 -13.67
CA PHE A 86 -5.84 -12.58 -13.62
C PHE A 86 -5.20 -11.51 -14.54
N ASP A 87 -5.89 -10.40 -14.79
CA ASP A 87 -5.36 -9.23 -15.50
C ASP A 87 -4.47 -8.40 -14.57
N ILE A 88 -3.28 -8.93 -14.30
CA ILE A 88 -2.28 -8.29 -13.46
C ILE A 88 -1.90 -6.91 -13.99
N SER A 89 -1.91 -6.69 -15.30
CA SER A 89 -1.53 -5.39 -15.88
C SER A 89 -2.51 -4.29 -15.49
N MET A 90 -3.81 -4.56 -15.62
CA MET A 90 -4.86 -3.62 -15.24
C MET A 90 -4.96 -3.47 -13.73
N LEU A 91 -4.83 -4.57 -12.98
CA LEU A 91 -4.74 -4.54 -11.52
C LEU A 91 -3.65 -3.57 -11.06
N LYS A 92 -2.43 -3.70 -11.60
CA LYS A 92 -1.31 -2.83 -11.23
C LYS A 92 -1.59 -1.35 -11.49
N ARG A 93 -2.16 -1.03 -12.66
CA ARG A 93 -2.51 0.35 -13.02
C ARG A 93 -3.55 0.94 -12.06
N THR A 94 -4.56 0.18 -11.71
CA THR A 94 -5.61 0.60 -10.78
C THR A 94 -5.07 0.75 -9.36
N LEU A 95 -4.29 -0.22 -8.88
CA LEU A 95 -3.75 -0.25 -7.52
C LEU A 95 -2.80 0.92 -7.24
N LYS A 96 -2.05 1.39 -8.24
CA LYS A 96 -1.15 2.55 -8.10
C LYS A 96 -1.86 3.80 -7.56
N ASN A 97 -3.12 4.01 -7.94
CA ASN A 97 -3.93 5.16 -7.49
C ASN A 97 -4.90 4.80 -6.36
N ALA A 98 -5.16 3.50 -6.15
CA ALA A 98 -6.11 3.00 -5.17
C ALA A 98 -5.45 2.37 -3.93
N PHE A 99 -4.13 2.53 -3.76
CA PHE A 99 -3.40 1.89 -2.66
C PHE A 99 -3.93 2.28 -1.28
N ASP A 100 -4.23 3.56 -1.06
CA ASP A 100 -4.89 4.06 0.16
C ASP A 100 -6.28 3.45 0.34
N LEU A 101 -7.06 3.36 -0.74
CA LEU A 101 -8.43 2.84 -0.73
C LEU A 101 -8.45 1.40 -0.22
N VAL A 102 -7.53 0.55 -0.70
CA VAL A 102 -7.48 -0.86 -0.30
C VAL A 102 -6.99 -1.08 1.14
N GLN A 103 -6.40 -0.08 1.80
CA GLN A 103 -6.06 -0.17 3.24
C GLN A 103 -7.26 0.06 4.15
N ARG A 104 -8.38 0.56 3.62
CA ARG A 104 -9.50 0.96 4.45
C ARG A 104 -10.24 -0.26 5.01
N PRO A 105 -10.58 -0.29 6.31
CA PRO A 105 -11.27 -1.41 6.93
C PRO A 105 -12.63 -1.74 6.29
N ASP A 106 -13.35 -0.73 5.79
CA ASP A 106 -14.65 -0.89 5.14
C ASP A 106 -14.55 -1.42 3.69
N VAL A 107 -13.35 -1.46 3.11
CA VAL A 107 -13.08 -2.03 1.78
C VAL A 107 -12.76 -3.52 1.85
N HIS A 108 -12.11 -3.99 2.92
CA HIS A 108 -11.69 -5.39 3.04
C HIS A 108 -12.84 -6.41 2.86
N PRO A 109 -14.06 -6.19 3.40
CA PRO A 109 -15.18 -7.10 3.17
C PRO A 109 -15.68 -7.13 1.72
N LEU A 110 -15.44 -6.05 0.96
CA LEU A 110 -15.87 -5.90 -0.43
C LEU A 110 -14.91 -6.55 -1.43
N LEU A 111 -13.71 -6.96 -0.99
CA LEU A 111 -12.76 -7.72 -1.81
C LEU A 111 -13.14 -9.20 -1.84
N ASN A 112 -13.15 -9.79 -3.05
CA ASN A 112 -13.35 -11.22 -3.25
C ASN A 112 -12.11 -12.03 -2.81
N SER A 113 -12.21 -13.37 -2.85
CA SER A 113 -11.12 -14.27 -2.42
C SER A 113 -9.83 -14.08 -3.21
N ASP A 114 -9.96 -13.89 -4.52
CA ASP A 114 -8.82 -13.78 -5.44
C ASP A 114 -8.09 -12.46 -5.20
N ALA A 115 -8.84 -11.36 -5.08
CA ALA A 115 -8.29 -10.05 -4.75
C ALA A 115 -7.60 -10.05 -3.39
N LYS A 116 -8.20 -10.66 -2.36
CA LYS A 116 -7.54 -10.80 -1.05
C LYS A 116 -6.22 -11.55 -1.16
N THR A 117 -6.19 -12.66 -1.91
CA THR A 117 -5.01 -13.50 -2.06
C THR A 117 -3.90 -12.77 -2.83
N ILE A 118 -4.23 -12.20 -4.00
CA ILE A 118 -3.27 -11.53 -4.87
C ILE A 118 -2.73 -10.27 -4.20
N LEU A 119 -3.60 -9.42 -3.64
CA LEU A 119 -3.17 -8.19 -2.97
C LEU A 119 -2.32 -8.49 -1.72
N ASN A 120 -2.65 -9.53 -0.97
CA ASN A 120 -1.82 -9.96 0.17
C ASN A 120 -0.44 -10.42 -0.29
N ASN A 121 -0.36 -11.23 -1.36
CA ASN A 121 0.91 -11.68 -1.94
C ASN A 121 1.76 -10.52 -2.50
N MET A 122 1.13 -9.47 -3.01
CA MET A 122 1.80 -8.23 -3.42
C MET A 122 2.27 -7.37 -2.23
N GLY A 123 1.90 -7.73 -0.99
CA GLY A 123 2.14 -6.92 0.20
C GLY A 123 1.26 -5.67 0.28
N ALA A 124 0.18 -5.63 -0.49
CA ALA A 124 -0.71 -4.48 -0.60
C ALA A 124 -1.80 -4.43 0.48
N LEU A 125 -2.00 -5.49 1.27
CA LEU A 125 -2.93 -5.48 2.42
C LEU A 125 -2.14 -5.40 3.73
N LEU A 126 -1.99 -4.20 4.28
CA LEU A 126 -1.02 -3.95 5.35
C LEU A 126 -1.46 -4.44 6.74
N GLY A 127 -2.72 -4.87 6.90
CA GLY A 127 -3.32 -5.35 8.15
C GLY A 127 -3.82 -6.80 8.15
N ALA A 128 -3.62 -7.57 7.07
CA ALA A 128 -4.13 -8.94 6.97
C ALA A 128 -3.29 -9.99 7.71
N HIS A 129 -2.08 -9.64 8.15
CA HIS A 129 -1.21 -10.53 8.93
C HIS A 129 -1.46 -10.37 10.43
N LYS A 130 -2.45 -11.10 10.97
CA LYS A 130 -2.31 -11.63 12.34
C LYS A 130 -1.44 -12.87 12.23
N VAL A 131 -0.14 -12.70 12.42
CA VAL A 131 0.76 -13.81 12.72
C VAL A 131 0.18 -14.52 13.94
N HIS A 132 -0.27 -15.77 13.75
CA HIS A 132 -0.53 -16.71 14.85
C HIS A 132 0.78 -17.29 15.33
#